data_AF-A0A3S1R940-F1
#
_entry.id   AF-A0A3S1R940-F1
#
_cell.length_a   1.000
_cell.length_b   1.000
_cell.length_c   1.000
_cell.angle_alpha   90.00
_cell.angle_beta   90.00
_cell.angle_gamma   90.00
#
_symmetry.space_group_name_H-M   'P 1'
#
loop_
_entity.id
_entity.type
_entity.pdbx_description
1 polymer ?
#
loop_
_entity_poly.entity_id
_entity_poly.type
_entity_poly.pdbx_seq_one_letter_code
_entity_poly.pdbx_strand_id
1 'polypeptide(L)' 'MDPYALKTLNAERRARRAAILVTDLGDGRDRIVREGDHVAGDLGTAIARAFRTGNSGSVEAE' A
#
# COMPACT_ATOMS: atom_id res chain seq x y z
N MET A 1 -11.81 4.88 5.00
CA MET A 1 -11.75 4.00 3.82
C MET A 1 -12.35 4.69 2.61
N ASP A 2 -11.51 5.13 1.69
CA ASP A 2 -11.85 5.84 0.45
C ASP A 2 -12.25 4.86 -0.67
N PRO A 3 -13.51 4.89 -1.17
CA PRO A 3 -13.94 4.04 -2.28
C PRO A 3 -13.13 4.23 -3.57
N TYR A 4 -12.52 5.40 -3.79
CA TYR A 4 -11.72 5.66 -4.97
C TYR A 4 -10.39 4.88 -4.94
N ALA A 5 -9.75 4.80 -3.77
CA ALA A 5 -8.55 3.98 -3.57
C ALA A 5 -8.84 2.48 -3.86
N LEU A 6 -10.00 1.97 -3.42
CA LEU A 6 -10.41 0.59 -3.68
C LEU A 6 -10.64 0.31 -5.18
N LYS A 7 -11.27 1.23 -5.91
CA LYS A 7 -11.42 1.12 -7.37
C LYS A 7 -10.07 1.08 -8.07
N THR A 8 -9.15 1.93 -7.64
CA THR A 8 -7.77 1.96 -8.17
C THR A 8 -7.07 0.63 -7.91
N LEU A 9 -7.11 0.11 -6.68
CA LEU A 9 -6.52 -1.19 -6.35
C LEU A 9 -7.09 -2.33 -7.21
N ASN A 10 -8.41 -2.34 -7.44
CA ASN A 10 -9.03 -3.35 -8.30
C ASN A 10 -8.58 -3.24 -9.77
N ALA A 11 -8.36 -2.02 -10.28
CA ALA A 11 -7.82 -1.81 -11.61
C ALA A 11 -6.37 -2.32 -11.73
N GLU A 12 -5.52 -2.05 -10.74
CA GLU A 12 -4.15 -2.55 -10.67
C GLU A 12 -4.12 -4.09 -10.63
N ARG A 13 -4.96 -4.71 -9.78
CA ARG A 13 -5.13 -6.18 -9.70
C ARG A 13 -5.56 -6.79 -11.03
N ARG A 14 -6.54 -6.20 -11.71
CA ARG A 14 -7.02 -6.66 -13.03
C ARG A 14 -5.92 -6.58 -14.08
N ALA A 15 -5.07 -5.55 -14.01
CA ALA A 15 -3.92 -5.39 -14.87
C ALA A 15 -2.70 -6.23 -14.45
N ARG A 16 -2.81 -7.03 -13.38
CA ARG A 16 -1.72 -7.83 -12.80
C ARG A 16 -0.49 -7.00 -12.43
N ARG A 17 -0.71 -5.78 -11.94
CA ARG A 17 0.36 -4.93 -11.39
C ARG A 17 0.33 -4.98 -9.87
N ALA A 18 1.50 -5.07 -9.26
CA ALA A 18 1.62 -5.08 -7.82
C ALA A 18 1.29 -3.68 -7.26
N ALA A 19 0.33 -3.64 -6.34
CA ALA A 19 -0.07 -2.43 -5.64
C ALA A 19 -0.55 -2.77 -4.21
N ILE A 20 -0.27 -1.87 -3.28
CA ILE A 20 -0.64 -1.95 -1.87
C ILE A 20 -1.52 -0.76 -1.54
N LEU A 21 -2.63 -1.02 -0.84
CA LEU A 21 -3.41 0.01 -0.16
C LEU A 21 -2.78 0.24 1.21
N VAL A 22 -2.30 1.45 1.47
CA VAL A 22 -1.80 1.89 2.77
C VAL A 22 -2.86 2.77 3.40
N THR A 23 -3.25 2.42 4.62
CA THR A 23 -4.16 3.21 5.45
C THR A 23 -3.36 3.76 6.63
N ASP A 24 -3.34 5.08 6.77
CA ASP A 24 -2.85 5.72 7.99
C ASP A 24 -3.85 5.45 9.13
N LEU A 25 -3.41 4.81 10.20
CA LEU A 25 -4.28 4.43 11.30
C LEU A 25 -4.57 5.58 12.27
N GLY A 26 -3.80 6.68 12.22
CA GLY A 26 -4.01 7.86 13.05
C GLY A 26 -5.14 8.74 12.54
N ASP A 27 -5.26 8.90 11.22
CA ASP A 27 -6.29 9.76 10.61
C ASP A 27 -7.20 9.09 9.57
N GLY A 28 -6.94 7.82 9.24
CA GLY A 28 -7.77 7.03 8.33
C GLY A 28 -7.60 7.35 6.85
N ARG A 29 -6.59 8.15 6.46
CA ARG A 29 -6.30 8.44 5.05
C ARG A 29 -5.75 7.21 4.34
N ASP A 30 -6.23 7.01 3.13
CA ASP A 30 -5.81 5.93 2.26
C ASP A 30 -4.93 6.44 1.12
N ARG A 31 -3.92 5.66 0.74
CA ARG A 31 -3.16 5.86 -0.50
C ARG A 31 -2.80 4.54 -1.15
N ILE A 32 -2.66 4.57 -2.48
CA ILE A 32 -2.14 3.44 -3.25
C ILE A 32 -0.65 3.64 -3.46
N VAL A 33 0.12 2.59 -3.16
CA VAL A 33 1.55 2.50 -3.48
C VAL A 33 1.73 1.38 -4.51
N ARG A 34 2.33 1.70 -5.65
CA ARG A 34 2.64 0.75 -6.72
C ARG A 34 4.07 0.24 -6.58
N GLU A 35 4.33 -0.93 -7.16
CA GLU A 35 5.70 -1.41 -7.29
C GLU A 35 6.56 -0.38 -8.05
N GLY A 36 7.72 -0.03 -7.48
CA GLY A 36 8.62 0.99 -8.00
C GLY A 36 8.41 2.40 -7.45
N ASP A 37 7.28 2.67 -6.77
CA ASP A 37 7.09 3.94 -6.08
C ASP A 37 8.09 4.08 -4.93
N HIS A 38 8.74 5.24 -4.84
CA HIS A 38 9.63 5.51 -3.72
C HIS A 38 8.83 5.90 -2.48
N VAL A 39 8.99 5.13 -1.40
CA VAL A 39 8.48 5.46 -0.07
C VAL A 39 9.67 5.46 0.88
N ALA A 40 9.85 6.58 1.58
CA ALA A 40 10.94 6.76 2.51
C ALA A 40 10.66 6.10 3.87
N GLY A 41 11.71 6.01 4.69
CA GLY A 41 11.62 5.59 6.09
C GLY A 41 11.21 4.13 6.29
N ASP A 42 10.79 3.84 7.52
CA ASP A 42 10.43 2.47 7.93
C ASP A 42 9.22 1.93 7.19
N LEU A 43 8.30 2.82 6.78
CA LEU A 43 7.16 2.46 5.95
C LEU A 43 7.60 1.91 4.58
N GLY A 44 8.64 2.50 3.98
CA GLY A 44 9.22 2.00 2.73
C GLY A 44 9.78 0.58 2.87
N THR A 45 10.48 0.31 3.98
CA THR A 45 11.01 -1.02 4.30
C THR A 45 9.88 -2.05 4.48
N ALA A 46 8.82 -1.68 5.20
CA ALA A 46 7.65 -2.52 5.40
C ALA A 46 6.92 -2.82 4.09
N ILE A 47 6.73 -1.81 3.23
CA ILE A 47 6.11 -1.95 1.90
C ILE A 47 6.94 -2.89 1.02
N ALA A 48 8.26 -2.73 0.98
CA ALA A 48 9.13 -3.61 0.20
C ALA A 48 9.04 -5.07 0.66
N ARG A 49 8.91 -5.32 1.97
CA ARG A 49 8.67 -6.66 2.52
C ARG A 49 7.28 -7.19 2.16
N ALA A 50 6.25 -6.35 2.22
CA ALA A 50 4.88 -6.72 1.87
C ALA A 50 4.77 -7.13 0.40
N PHE A 51 5.42 -6.40 -0.53
CA PHE A 51 5.49 -6.81 -1.94
C PHE A 51 6.13 -8.18 -2.13
N ARG A 52 7.21 -8.50 -1.41
CA ARG A 52 7.90 -9.80 -1.54
C ARG A 52 7.11 -10.97 -0.94
N THR A 53 6.34 -10.73 0.11
CA THR A 53 5.63 -11.80 0.85
C THR A 53 4.17 -11.95 0.46
N GLY A 54 3.55 -10.90 -0.11
CA GLY A 54 2.12 -10.84 -0.38
C GLY A 54 1.25 -10.69 0.88
N ASN A 55 1.85 -10.53 2.07
CA ASN A 55 1.13 -10.45 3.32
C ASN A 55 0.78 -9.01 3.70
N SER A 56 -0.48 -8.81 4.13
CA SER A 56 -0.94 -7.55 4.75
C SER A 56 -0.70 -7.56 6.27
N GLY A 57 -0.56 -6.38 6.86
CA GLY A 57 -0.47 -6.20 8.31
C GLY A 57 -0.35 -4.73 8.71
N SER A 58 -0.39 -4.45 10.01
CA SER A 58 -0.05 -3.15 10.56
C SER A 58 1.45 -3.09 10.90
N VAL A 59 2.01 -1.89 10.78
CA VAL A 59 3.39 -1.60 11.18
C VAL A 59 3.40 -0.22 11.84
N GLU A 60 4.24 -0.05 12.84
CA GLU A 60 4.64 1.29 13.28
C GLU A 60 5.67 1.80 12.28
N ALA A 61 5.47 3.02 11.80
CA ALA A 61 6.41 3.69 10.91
C ALA A 61 6.32 5.20 11.15
N GLU A 62 7.47 5.83 11.34
CA GLU A 62 7.62 7.29 11.56
C GLU A 62 7.40 8.10 10.26
#